data_AF-A0A7V1ZUV6-F1
#
_entry.id   AF-A0A7V1ZUV6-F1
#
_cell.length_a   1.000
_cell.length_b   1.000
_cell.length_c   1.000
_cell.angle_alpha   90.00
_cell.angle_beta   90.00
_cell.angle_gamma   90.00
#
_symmetry.space_group_name_H-M   'P 1'
#
loop_
_entity.id
_entity.type
_entity.pdbx_description
1 polymer ?
#
loop_
_entity_poly.entity_id
_entity_poly.type
_entity_poly.pdbx_seq_one_letter_code
_entity_poly.pdbx_strand_id
1 'polypeptide(L)' 'MSQSKLNKNGCTTTHERGQFAYEEFRSALFNYELRVQWDYRDHKGRLHSGIAKSIEEAKAAARKSSGEIID' A
#
# COMPACT_ATOMS: atom_id res chain seq x y z
N MET A 1 7.22 6.64 -12.06
CA MET A 1 5.99 6.76 -11.25
C MET A 1 6.35 7.33 -9.89
N SER A 2 5.68 8.39 -9.44
CA SER A 2 6.03 9.10 -8.19
C SER A 2 5.59 8.29 -6.96
N GLN A 3 6.56 7.85 -6.18
CA GLN A 3 6.38 7.02 -4.98
C GLN A 3 5.86 7.93 -3.85
N SER A 4 4.55 7.90 -3.62
CA SER A 4 3.90 8.80 -2.66
C SER A 4 3.80 8.12 -1.28
N LYS A 5 4.37 8.74 -0.24
CA LYS A 5 4.12 8.32 1.15
C LYS A 5 2.63 8.41 1.45
N LEU A 6 2.05 7.36 2.03
CA LEU A 6 0.80 7.43 2.77
C LEU A 6 0.94 8.59 3.77
N ASN A 7 0.14 9.64 3.65
CA ASN A 7 0.40 10.91 4.31
C ASN A 7 -0.07 10.92 5.78
N LYS A 8 0.50 11.86 6.55
CA LYS A 8 0.28 12.14 7.98
C LYS A 8 -1.12 11.74 8.46
N ASN A 9 -1.18 10.81 9.40
CA ASN A 9 -2.34 10.36 10.19
C ASN A 9 -3.13 9.16 9.62
N GLY A 10 -2.55 8.34 8.75
CA GLY A 10 -3.11 7.02 8.40
C GLY A 10 -4.38 7.08 7.54
N CYS A 11 -4.60 8.19 6.83
CA CYS A 11 -5.73 8.37 5.94
C CYS A 11 -5.29 8.27 4.47
N THR A 12 -6.00 7.46 3.69
CA THR A 12 -5.61 7.08 2.32
C THR A 12 -5.75 8.28 1.37
N THR A 13 -4.66 8.74 0.73
CA THR A 13 -4.69 9.77 -0.33
C THR A 13 -4.51 9.20 -1.74
N THR A 14 -4.72 7.90 -1.90
CA THR A 14 -4.91 7.30 -3.23
C THR A 14 -6.22 7.82 -3.81
N HIS A 15 -6.15 8.93 -4.56
CA HIS A 15 -7.27 9.58 -5.23
C HIS A 15 -7.35 9.17 -6.70
N GLU A 16 -6.21 8.82 -7.30
CA GLU A 16 -6.12 8.50 -8.71
C GLU A 16 -6.17 6.99 -8.95
N ARG A 17 -6.73 6.59 -10.10
CA ARG A 17 -6.75 5.20 -10.55
C ARG A 17 -5.32 4.76 -10.91
N GLY A 18 -4.95 3.55 -10.53
CA GLY A 18 -3.59 3.02 -10.69
C GLY A 18 -2.58 3.54 -9.66
N GLN A 19 -3.01 4.34 -8.69
CA GLN A 19 -2.11 4.93 -7.69
C GLN A 19 -1.80 3.92 -6.57
N PHE A 20 -0.51 3.67 -6.35
CA PHE A 20 0.02 2.91 -5.21
C PHE A 20 0.72 3.86 -4.24
N ALA A 21 0.35 3.77 -2.96
CA ALA A 21 0.98 4.51 -1.87
C ALA A 21 1.33 3.54 -0.74
N TYR A 22 2.40 3.82 0.00
CA TYR A 22 2.79 3.02 1.15
C TYR A 22 3.48 3.86 2.23
N GLU A 23 3.48 3.33 3.45
CA GLU A 23 4.23 3.87 4.60
C GLU A 23 4.82 2.72 5.41
N GLU A 24 6.06 2.88 5.85
CA GLU A 24 6.74 1.95 6.73
C GLU A 24 6.50 2.35 8.19
N PHE A 25 6.15 1.40 9.03
CA PHE A 25 5.92 1.63 10.45
C PHE A 25 6.44 0.45 11.28
N ARG A 26 6.75 0.70 12.56
CA ARG A 26 7.08 -0.37 13.51
C ARG A 26 5.82 -0.77 14.26
N SER A 27 5.48 -2.06 14.20
CA SER A 27 4.26 -2.56 14.84
C SER A 27 4.57 -3.18 16.19
N ALA A 28 3.99 -2.63 17.26
CA ALA A 28 4.06 -3.26 18.58
C ALA A 28 3.42 -4.66 18.60
N LEU A 29 2.39 -4.90 17.77
CA LEU A 29 1.74 -6.21 17.63
C LEU A 29 2.65 -7.28 17.02
N PHE A 30 3.70 -6.87 16.30
CA PHE A 30 4.69 -7.75 15.70
C PHE A 30 6.07 -7.52 16.32
N ASN A 31 6.16 -7.42 17.65
CA ASN A 31 7.43 -7.25 18.38
C ASN A 31 8.29 -6.07 17.89
N TYR A 32 7.66 -4.94 17.53
CA TYR A 32 8.32 -3.75 16.97
C TYR A 32 9.06 -4.00 15.63
N GLU A 33 8.70 -5.06 14.91
CA GLU A 33 9.15 -5.31 13.55
C GLU A 33 8.68 -4.22 12.59
N LEU A 34 9.51 -3.93 11.59
CA LEU A 34 9.16 -3.05 10.48
C LEU A 34 8.10 -3.72 9.61
N ARG A 35 7.04 -2.99 9.30
CA ARG A 35 5.92 -3.39 8.43
C ARG A 35 5.59 -2.27 7.47
N VAL A 36 4.92 -2.62 6.39
CA VAL A 36 4.53 -1.67 5.34
C VAL A 36 3.02 -1.66 5.23
N GLN A 37 2.39 -0.54 5.59
CA GLN A 37 1.00 -0.28 5.25
C GLN A 37 0.94 0.22 3.81
N TRP A 38 -0.02 -0.25 3.03
CA TRP A 38 -0.14 0.11 1.63
C TRP A 38 -1.60 0.33 1.23
N ASP A 39 -1.77 1.21 0.26
CA ASP A 39 -3.01 1.47 -0.45
C ASP A 39 -2.78 1.39 -1.96
N TYR A 40 -3.74 0.81 -2.66
CA TYR A 40 -3.79 0.78 -4.11
C TYR A 40 -5.20 1.07 -4.59
N ARG A 41 -5.38 2.10 -5.40
CA ARG A 41 -6.65 2.31 -6.10
C ARG A 41 -6.57 1.71 -7.49
N ASP A 42 -7.34 0.66 -7.75
CA ASP A 42 -7.35 -0.01 -9.05
C ASP A 42 -7.96 0.87 -10.16
N HIS A 43 -7.88 0.40 -11.41
CA HIS A 43 -8.43 1.14 -12.56
C HIS A 43 -9.96 1.22 -12.56
N LYS A 44 -10.64 0.37 -11.78
CA LYS A 44 -12.09 0.44 -11.55
C LYS A 44 -12.43 1.45 -10.44
N GLY A 45 -11.43 2.07 -9.83
CA GLY A 45 -11.56 3.04 -8.76
C GLY A 45 -11.78 2.41 -7.38
N ARG A 46 -11.62 1.09 -7.23
CA ARG A 46 -11.74 0.41 -5.93
C ARG A 46 -10.44 0.57 -5.15
N LEU A 47 -10.58 0.87 -3.87
CA LEU A 47 -9.46 0.97 -2.95
C LEU A 47 -9.17 -0.42 -2.36
N HIS A 48 -7.93 -0.85 -2.50
CA HIS A 48 -7.35 -2.04 -1.88
C HIS A 48 -6.31 -1.57 -0.88
N SER A 49 -6.31 -2.12 0.32
CA SER A 49 -5.34 -1.74 1.34
C SER A 49 -4.90 -2.94 2.16
N GLY A 50 -3.75 -2.83 2.82
CA GLY A 50 -3.23 -3.91 3.66
C GLY A 50 -1.94 -3.57 4.37
N ILE A 51 -1.41 -4.58 5.07
CA ILE A 51 -0.12 -4.53 5.77
C ILE A 51 0.73 -5.70 5.26
N ALA A 52 1.98 -5.42 4.91
CA ALA A 52 2.96 -6.39 4.41
C ALA A 52 4.26 -6.34 5.23
N LYS A 53 5.13 -7.34 5.08
CA LYS A 53 6.44 -7.33 5.75
C LYS A 53 7.47 -6.45 5.04
N SER A 54 7.28 -6.22 3.74
CA SER A 54 8.17 -5.44 2.89
C SER A 54 7.40 -4.70 1.81
N ILE A 55 8.06 -3.73 1.16
CA ILE A 55 7.50 -3.00 0.02
C ILE A 55 7.22 -3.96 -1.16
N GLU A 56 8.09 -4.96 -1.37
CA GLU A 56 7.89 -5.97 -2.42
C GLU A 56 6.65 -6.82 -2.17
N GLU A 57 6.44 -7.26 -0.92
CA GLU A 57 5.23 -7.98 -0.53
C GLU A 57 3.98 -7.07 -0.67
N ALA A 58 4.09 -5.78 -0.33
CA ALA A 58 3.00 -4.82 -0.50
C ALA A 58 2.61 -4.66 -1.98
N LYS A 59 3.60 -4.52 -2.88
CA LYS A 59 3.38 -4.49 -4.32
C LYS A 59 2.74 -5.79 -4.83
N ALA A 60 3.25 -6.94 -4.40
CA ALA A 60 2.71 -8.25 -4.79
C ALA A 60 1.27 -8.45 -4.30
N ALA A 61 0.96 -8.00 -3.08
CA ALA A 61 -0.37 -8.02 -2.52
C ALA A 61 -1.32 -7.09 -3.29
N ALA A 62 -0.88 -5.87 -3.61
CA ALA A 62 -1.65 -4.95 -4.44
C ALA A 62 -1.98 -5.55 -5.81
N ARG A 63 -1.00 -6.19 -6.48
CA ARG A 63 -1.20 -6.90 -7.77
C ARG A 63 -2.22 -8.01 -7.65
N LYS A 64 -2.12 -8.81 -6.58
CA LYS A 64 -3.05 -9.92 -6.32
C LYS A 64 -4.48 -9.41 -6.07
N SER A 65 -4.63 -8.31 -5.33
CA SER A 65 -5.94 -7.75 -4.97
C SER A 65 -6.63 -7.06 -6.14
N SER A 66 -5.88 -6.40 -7.02
CA SER A 66 -6.43 -5.77 -8.23
C SER A 66 -6.62 -6.73 -9.39
N GLY A 67 -5.86 -7.83 -9.43
CA GLY A 67 -5.74 -8.69 -10.60
C GLY A 67 -4.96 -8.05 -11.75
N GLU A 68 -4.22 -6.97 -11.46
CA GLU A 68 -3.50 -6.15 -12.43
C GLU A 68 -1.97 -6.23 -12.20
N ILE A 69 -1.20 -6.06 -13.28
CA ILE A 69 0.25 -5.98 -13.22
C ILE A 69 0.64 -4.56 -12.79
N ILE A 70 1.23 -4.41 -11.61
CA ILE A 70 1.64 -3.12 -11.02
C ILE A 70 3.17 -3.03 -11.08
N ASP A 71 3.79 -2.27 -11.98
CA ASP A 71 5.27 -2.17 -12.11
C ASP A 71 5.91 -1.30 -10.98
#